data_AF-Q92YA8-F1
#
_entry.id   AF-Q92YA8-F1
#
_cell.length_a   1.000
_cell.length_b   1.000
_cell.length_c   1.000
_cell.angle_alpha   90.00
_cell.angle_beta   90.00
_cell.angle_gamma   90.00
#
_symmetry.space_group_name_H-M   'P 1'
#
loop_
_entity.id
_entity.type
_entity.pdbx_description
1 polymer ?
#
loop_
_entity_poly.entity_id
_entity_poly.type
_entity_poly.pdbx_seq_one_letter_code
_entity_poly.pdbx_strand_id
1 'polypeptide(L)' 'MINFRVDDLDGLMAKLRASGIAVETRADWNSEVGRFARIHDPEGNPVELWEQTHE' A
#
# COMPACT_ATOMS: atom_id res chain seq x y z
N MET A 1 12.40 -1.56 -5.61
CA MET A 1 11.17 -1.53 -4.80
C MET A 1 11.46 -0.79 -3.52
N ILE A 2 10.70 0.25 -3.20
CA ILE A 2 10.78 0.96 -1.92
C ILE A 2 9.54 0.55 -1.11
N ASN A 3 9.69 0.34 0.20
CA ASN A 3 8.58 0.08 1.11
C ASN A 3 8.46 1.26 2.10
N PHE A 4 7.25 1.79 2.26
CA PHE A 4 6.93 2.85 3.21
C PHE A 4 5.95 2.34 4.28
N ARG A 5 6.29 2.54 5.57
CA ARG A 5 5.30 2.55 6.66
C ARG A 5 4.25 3.63 6.38
N VAL A 6 3.00 3.32 6.65
CA VAL A 6 1.89 4.29 6.75
C VAL A 6 1.03 4.00 7.98
N ASP A 7 0.39 5.04 8.53
CA ASP A 7 -0.45 4.94 9.74
C ASP A 7 -1.96 4.83 9.44
N ASP A 8 -2.35 5.02 8.17
CA ASP A 8 -3.72 4.88 7.64
C ASP A 8 -3.65 4.43 6.18
N LEU A 9 -3.55 3.11 5.97
CA LEU A 9 -3.45 2.50 4.64
C LEU A 9 -4.75 2.66 3.87
N ASP A 10 -5.92 2.50 4.49
CA ASP A 10 -7.20 2.62 3.79
C ASP A 10 -7.45 4.05 3.28
N GLY A 11 -7.21 5.06 4.12
CA GLY A 11 -7.33 6.46 3.73
C GLY A 11 -6.28 6.88 2.69
N LEU A 12 -5.06 6.33 2.73
CA LEU A 12 -4.08 6.54 1.67
C LEU A 12 -4.50 5.87 0.36
N MET A 13 -4.93 4.61 0.39
CA MET A 13 -5.45 3.90 -0.78
C MET A 13 -6.63 4.63 -1.41
N ALA A 14 -7.54 5.19 -0.60
CA ALA A 14 -8.67 5.99 -1.08
C ALA A 14 -8.19 7.26 -1.83
N LYS A 15 -7.21 8.01 -1.26
CA LYS A 15 -6.61 9.19 -1.90
C LYS A 15 -5.90 8.86 -3.21
N LEU A 16 -5.15 7.75 -3.24
CA LEU A 16 -4.46 7.27 -4.44
C LEU A 16 -5.44 6.89 -5.54
N ARG A 17 -6.47 6.08 -5.23
CA ARG A 17 -7.54 5.70 -6.18
C ARG A 17 -8.31 6.92 -6.70
N ALA A 18 -8.62 7.89 -5.83
CA ALA A 18 -9.26 9.16 -6.22
C ALA A 18 -8.38 10.02 -7.15
N SER A 19 -7.06 9.87 -7.05
CA SER A 19 -6.08 10.52 -7.95
C SER A 19 -5.83 9.74 -9.24
N GLY A 20 -6.59 8.66 -9.50
CA GLY A 20 -6.42 7.80 -10.68
C GLY A 20 -5.24 6.82 -10.60
N ILE A 21 -4.58 6.70 -9.44
CA ILE A 21 -3.44 5.80 -9.26
C ILE A 21 -3.96 4.38 -8.99
N ALA A 22 -3.44 3.42 -9.76
CA ALA A 22 -3.75 2.01 -9.56
C ALA A 22 -3.12 1.49 -8.27
N VAL A 23 -3.97 0.96 -7.37
CA VAL A 23 -3.58 0.35 -6.10
C VAL A 23 -3.94 -1.13 -6.14
N GLU A 24 -2.92 -1.98 -6.03
CA GLU A 24 -3.04 -3.42 -5.88
C GLU A 24 -3.04 -3.81 -4.39
N THR A 25 -3.93 -4.74 -4.03
CA THR A 25 -4.04 -5.34 -2.69
C THR A 25 -4.33 -6.81 -2.86
N ARG A 26 -3.67 -7.69 -2.09
CA ARG A 26 -3.96 -9.12 -2.06
C ARG A 26 -4.16 -9.58 -0.62
N ALA A 27 -5.17 -10.41 -0.38
CA ALA A 27 -5.47 -10.90 0.96
C ALA A 27 -4.30 -11.74 1.53
N ASP A 28 -3.66 -12.50 0.66
CA ASP A 28 -2.46 -13.31 0.85
C ASP A 28 -1.17 -12.50 1.16
N TRP A 29 -1.19 -11.16 1.10
CA TRP A 29 -0.11 -10.33 1.62
C TRP A 29 -0.30 -9.91 3.09
N ASN A 30 -1.55 -9.92 3.58
CA ASN A 30 -1.84 -9.53 4.96
C ASN A 30 -1.41 -10.65 5.92
N SER A 31 -0.73 -10.29 7.00
CA SER A 31 -0.13 -11.23 7.95
C SER A 31 -0.03 -10.61 9.35
N GLU A 32 0.55 -11.33 10.31
CA GLU A 32 0.78 -10.85 11.68
C GLU A 32 1.56 -9.52 11.75
N VAL A 33 2.46 -9.26 10.79
CA VAL A 33 3.20 -7.99 10.71
C VAL A 33 2.39 -6.84 10.12
N GLY A 34 1.20 -7.09 9.56
CA GLY A 34 0.29 -6.05 9.08
C GLY A 34 -0.25 -6.26 7.66
N ARG A 35 -0.67 -5.16 7.05
CA ARG A 35 -1.37 -5.09 5.76
C ARG A 35 -0.50 -4.43 4.71
N PHE A 36 -0.65 -4.85 3.46
CA PHE A 36 0.16 -4.36 2.35
C PHE A 36 -0.69 -3.94 1.15
N ALA A 37 -0.28 -2.85 0.51
CA ALA A 37 -0.73 -2.45 -0.82
C ALA A 37 0.48 -2.11 -1.71
N ARG A 38 0.30 -2.16 -3.02
CA ARG A 38 1.34 -1.81 -4.00
C ARG A 38 0.80 -0.83 -5.03
N ILE A 39 1.63 0.16 -5.36
CA ILE A 39 1.46 1.08 -6.49
C ILE A 39 2.70 1.03 -7.37
N HIS A 40 2.63 1.70 -8.52
CA HIS A 40 3.79 1.91 -9.39
C HIS A 40 4.01 3.41 -9.60
N ASP A 41 5.27 3.82 -9.68
CA ASP A 41 5.65 5.19 -10.06
C ASP A 41 5.50 5.39 -11.60
N PRO A 42 5.73 6.61 -12.13
CA PRO A 42 5.62 6.88 -13.56
C PRO A 42 6.62 6.11 -14.45
N GLU A 43 7.71 5.57 -13.87
CA GLU A 43 8.69 4.74 -14.57
C GLU A 43 8.32 3.25 -14.52
N GLY A 44 7.26 2.89 -13.77
CA GLY A 44 6.79 1.53 -13.58
C GLY A 44 7.49 0.79 -12.43
N ASN A 45 8.27 1.47 -11.58
CA ASN A 45 8.88 0.82 -10.42
C ASN A 45 7.83 0.56 -9.33
N PRO A 46 7.84 -0.62 -8.68
CA PRO A 46 6.92 -0.91 -7.59
C PRO A 46 7.29 -0.14 -6.33
N VAL A 47 6.28 0.49 -5.73
CA VAL A 47 6.31 1.10 -4.39
C VAL A 47 5.30 0.36 -3.52
N GLU A 48 5.77 -0.10 -2.37
CA GLU A 48 4.99 -0.89 -1.42
C GLU A 48 4.61 -0.02 -0.21
N LEU A 49 3.38 -0.17 0.24
CA LEU A 49 2.78 0.58 1.34
C LEU A 49 2.38 -0.43 2.41
N TRP A 50 2.91 -0.26 3.61
CA TRP A 50 2.71 -1.19 4.72
C TRP A 50 2.13 -0.46 5.93
N GLU A 51 1.03 -0.98 6.47
CA GLU A 51 0.46 -0.58 7.75
C GLU A 51 0.62 -1.75 8.71
N GLN A 52 1.31 -1.52 9.82
CA GLN A 52 1.51 -2.53 10.84
C GLN A 52 0.18 -2.92 11.51
N THR A 53 0.07 -4.18 11.93
CA THR A 53 -0.94 -4.54 12.93
C THR A 53 -0.66 -3.72 14.19
N HIS A 54 -1.70 -3.15 14.80
CA HIS A 54 -1.54 -2.43 16.07
C HIS A 54 -1.23 -3.43 17.19
N GLU A 55 -0.22 -3.12 18.00
CA GLU A 55 0.11 -3.81 19.27
C GLU A 55 -0.85 -3.40 20.40
#